data_AF-A0A919UNQ1-F1
#
_entry.id   AF-A0A919UNQ1-F1
#
_cell.length_a   1.000
_cell.length_b   1.000
_cell.length_c   1.000
_cell.angle_alpha   90.00
_cell.angle_beta   90.00
_cell.angle_gamma   90.00
#
_symmetry.space_group_name_H-M   'P 1'
#
loop_
_entity.id
_entity.type
_entity.pdbx_description
1 polymer ?
#
loop_
_entity_poly.entity_id
_entity_poly.type
_entity_poly.pdbx_seq_one_letter_code
_entity_poly.pdbx_strand_id
1 'polypeptide(L)'
;MRKLIVVLAILAVPVAVAAPAHADVPCRAELYSIYANNLNEMDGKDELRFSVGGNLYPTVHKDWVKIASGKTKYSAAFERPSGLISTSTGSAIFSLREVTPPAAGLGTLLGTAVVNSQDCNGLAVGQTRILPTQFIEGNDESPYAYEVKLQVLAI
;
A
#
# COMPACT_ATOMS: atom_id res chain seq x y z
N MET A 1 32.86 -39.45 65.91
CA MET A 1 32.67 -39.58 64.44
C MET A 1 31.52 -38.67 64.02
N ARG A 2 31.80 -37.51 63.41
CA ARG A 2 30.77 -36.56 62.96
C ARG A 2 30.60 -36.73 61.44
N LYS A 3 29.40 -37.09 60.99
CA LYS A 3 29.05 -37.18 59.57
C LYS A 3 28.47 -35.82 59.12
N LEU A 4 29.11 -35.18 58.15
CA LEU A 4 28.58 -34.00 57.46
C LEU A 4 27.77 -34.48 56.25
N ILE A 5 26.51 -34.06 56.17
CA ILE A 5 25.66 -34.23 54.99
C ILE A 5 25.67 -32.90 54.26
N VAL A 6 26.25 -32.86 53.07
CA VAL A 6 26.20 -31.72 52.16
C VAL A 6 24.99 -31.93 51.24
N VAL A 7 23.97 -31.09 51.39
CA VAL A 7 22.80 -31.06 50.50
C VAL A 7 23.12 -30.12 49.34
N LEU A 8 23.23 -30.68 48.15
CA LEU A 8 23.45 -29.94 46.90
C LEU A 8 22.09 -29.47 46.37
N ALA A 9 21.77 -28.19 46.55
CA ALA A 9 20.57 -27.59 45.96
C ALA A 9 20.83 -27.21 44.50
N ILE A 10 20.17 -27.90 43.57
CA ILE A 10 20.27 -27.62 42.13
C ILE A 10 19.22 -26.56 41.79
N LEU A 11 19.65 -25.32 41.52
CA LEU A 11 18.81 -24.25 40.99
C LEU A 11 18.50 -24.54 39.51
N ALA A 12 17.28 -24.99 39.23
CA ALA A 12 16.77 -25.09 37.86
C ALA A 12 16.40 -23.67 37.37
N VAL A 13 17.26 -23.08 36.54
CA VAL A 13 16.95 -21.81 35.86
C VAL A 13 16.08 -22.13 34.64
N PRO A 14 14.87 -21.55 34.51
CA PRO A 14 14.05 -21.76 33.34
C PRO A 14 14.76 -21.17 32.11
N VAL A 15 15.10 -22.03 31.16
CA VAL A 15 15.58 -21.60 29.85
C VAL A 15 14.36 -21.05 29.11
N ALA A 16 14.30 -19.73 28.96
CA ALA A 16 13.31 -19.10 28.11
C ALA A 16 13.53 -19.58 26.67
N VAL A 17 12.59 -20.37 26.14
CA VAL A 17 12.58 -20.76 24.73
C VAL A 17 12.23 -19.49 23.95
N ALA A 18 13.20 -18.93 23.23
CA ALA A 18 12.93 -17.86 22.28
C ALA A 18 11.92 -18.38 21.25
N ALA A 19 10.76 -17.72 21.15
CA ALA A 19 9.81 -18.02 20.09
C ALA A 19 10.51 -17.83 18.73
N PRO A 20 10.20 -18.67 17.73
CA PRO A 20 10.79 -18.50 16.40
C PRO A 20 10.47 -17.09 15.90
N ALA A 21 11.50 -16.36 15.48
CA ALA A 21 11.29 -15.13 14.73
C ALA A 21 10.54 -15.50 13.46
N HIS A 22 9.27 -15.10 13.36
CA HIS A 22 8.54 -15.20 12.10
C HIS A 22 9.31 -14.34 11.09
N ALA A 23 9.87 -14.99 10.06
CA ALA A 23 10.50 -14.28 8.97
C ALA A 23 9.47 -13.34 8.33
N ASP A 24 9.85 -12.08 8.13
CA ASP A 24 8.98 -11.12 7.45
C ASP A 24 8.66 -11.63 6.05
N VAL A 25 7.39 -11.92 5.82
CA VAL A 25 6.91 -12.38 4.51
C VAL A 25 6.80 -11.13 3.63
N PRO A 26 7.51 -11.06 2.49
CA PRO A 26 7.37 -9.94 1.58
C PRO A 26 5.94 -9.86 1.06
N CYS A 27 5.50 -8.66 0.70
CA CYS A 27 4.16 -8.49 0.19
C CYS A 27 4.12 -7.54 -0.99
N ARG A 28 3.17 -7.80 -1.89
CA ARG A 28 2.84 -6.91 -3.00
C ARG A 28 1.65 -6.05 -2.59
N ALA A 29 1.83 -4.74 -2.64
CA ALA A 29 0.75 -3.77 -2.59
C ALA A 29 0.18 -3.56 -4.01
N GLU A 30 -1.13 -3.47 -4.15
CA GLU A 30 -1.83 -3.23 -5.41
C GLU A 30 -2.95 -2.20 -5.18
N LEU A 31 -3.22 -1.35 -6.17
CA LEU A 31 -4.44 -0.55 -6.17
C LEU A 31 -5.64 -1.51 -6.09
N TYR A 32 -6.62 -1.23 -5.23
CA TYR A 32 -7.89 -1.95 -5.23
C TYR A 32 -8.94 -1.16 -6.00
N SER A 33 -9.18 0.08 -5.57
CA SER A 33 -10.09 1.01 -6.22
C SER A 33 -9.75 2.46 -5.92
N ILE A 34 -10.21 3.36 -6.77
CA ILE A 34 -10.30 4.79 -6.52
C ILE A 34 -11.73 5.25 -6.73
N TYR A 35 -12.25 6.07 -5.83
CA TYR A 35 -13.53 6.76 -5.96
C TYR A 35 -13.30 8.26 -5.95
N ALA A 36 -13.87 8.96 -6.94
CA ALA A 36 -13.76 10.42 -7.05
C ALA A 36 -14.95 11.07 -6.34
N ASN A 37 -14.73 11.58 -5.12
CA ASN A 37 -15.73 12.40 -4.42
C ASN A 37 -15.89 13.75 -5.14
N ASN A 38 -14.76 14.40 -5.39
CA ASN A 38 -14.69 15.60 -6.21
C ASN A 38 -13.44 15.56 -7.10
N LEU A 39 -13.52 16.25 -8.22
CA LEU A 39 -12.49 16.26 -9.26
C LEU A 39 -11.64 17.52 -9.14
N ASN A 40 -10.42 17.50 -9.68
CA ASN A 40 -9.60 18.71 -9.70
C ASN A 40 -10.02 19.63 -10.84
N GLU A 41 -10.38 19.07 -12.01
CA GLU A 41 -10.79 19.87 -13.16
C GLU A 41 -12.28 20.27 -13.11
N MET A 42 -12.57 21.49 -13.59
CA MET A 42 -13.93 22.06 -13.60
C MET A 42 -14.85 21.48 -14.68
N ASP A 43 -14.31 20.73 -15.64
CA ASP A 43 -15.10 20.15 -16.74
C ASP A 43 -15.89 18.89 -16.32
N GLY A 44 -15.69 18.46 -15.07
CA GLY A 44 -16.37 17.31 -14.46
C GLY A 44 -15.75 15.96 -14.83
N LYS A 45 -14.52 15.94 -15.35
CA LYS A 45 -13.73 14.72 -15.59
C LYS A 45 -12.28 14.96 -15.19
N ASP A 46 -11.65 13.94 -14.62
CA ASP A 46 -10.19 13.95 -14.51
C ASP A 46 -9.59 12.80 -15.30
N GLU A 47 -8.41 13.07 -15.82
CA GLU A 47 -7.54 12.14 -16.50
C GLU A 47 -6.43 11.64 -15.56
N LEU A 48 -6.68 10.51 -14.90
CA LEU A 48 -5.86 10.06 -13.79
C LEU A 48 -4.82 9.00 -14.18
N ARG A 49 -3.69 9.04 -13.48
CA ARG A 49 -2.61 8.05 -13.53
C ARG A 49 -2.11 7.73 -12.13
N PHE A 50 -1.47 6.57 -11.98
CA PHE A 50 -0.75 6.23 -10.75
C PHE A 50 0.73 6.03 -11.04
N SER A 51 1.59 6.68 -10.27
CA SER A 51 3.03 6.38 -10.25
C SER A 51 3.35 5.50 -9.04
N VAL A 52 3.88 4.30 -9.29
CA VAL A 52 4.19 3.29 -8.26
C VAL A 52 5.55 2.67 -8.57
N GLY A 53 6.51 2.76 -7.63
CA GLY A 53 7.84 2.17 -7.80
C GLY A 53 8.59 2.65 -9.05
N GLY A 54 8.38 3.89 -9.47
CA GLY A 54 8.97 4.46 -10.69
C GLY A 54 8.23 4.15 -11.99
N ASN A 55 7.20 3.30 -11.95
CA ASN A 55 6.35 3.00 -13.10
C ASN A 55 5.11 3.87 -13.10
N LEU A 56 4.72 4.37 -14.27
CA LEU A 56 3.52 5.19 -14.45
C LEU A 56 2.44 4.37 -15.16
N TYR A 57 1.28 4.25 -14.53
CA TYR A 57 0.16 3.44 -14.97
C TYR A 57 -0.98 4.32 -15.51
N PRO A 58 -1.69 3.91 -16.59
CA PRO A 58 -1.46 2.71 -17.40
C PRO A 58 -0.11 2.71 -18.16
N THR A 59 0.44 1.53 -18.42
CA THR A 59 1.77 1.29 -19.02
C THR A 59 1.72 0.89 -20.50
N VAL A 60 0.70 0.13 -20.92
CA VAL A 60 0.62 -0.43 -22.29
C VAL A 60 0.13 0.63 -23.27
N HIS A 61 -0.96 1.31 -22.93
CA HIS A 61 -1.51 2.37 -23.77
C HIS A 61 -0.97 3.75 -23.44
N LYS A 62 -0.22 3.89 -22.34
CA LYS A 62 0.43 5.14 -21.85
C LYS A 62 -0.48 6.38 -21.77
N ASP A 63 -1.78 6.18 -21.85
CA ASP A 63 -2.78 7.24 -21.74
C ASP A 63 -2.99 7.58 -20.25
N TRP A 64 -4.24 7.57 -19.83
CA TRP A 64 -4.76 7.94 -18.53
C TRP A 64 -6.12 7.26 -18.37
N VAL A 65 -6.62 7.21 -17.15
CA VAL A 65 -7.95 6.70 -16.86
C VAL A 65 -8.87 7.87 -16.60
N LYS A 66 -9.88 8.01 -17.47
CA LYS A 66 -10.95 9.00 -17.27
C LYS A 66 -11.85 8.58 -16.12
N ILE A 67 -12.05 9.46 -15.16
CA ILE A 67 -13.02 9.32 -14.09
C ILE A 67 -13.94 10.53 -14.07
N ALA A 68 -15.18 10.35 -13.62
CA ALA A 68 -16.12 11.44 -13.39
C ALA A 68 -16.47 11.48 -11.89
N SER A 69 -16.95 12.62 -11.40
CA SER A 69 -17.36 12.76 -10.00
C SER A 69 -18.45 11.75 -9.64
N GLY A 70 -18.36 11.19 -8.44
CA GLY A 70 -19.23 10.13 -7.93
C GLY A 70 -19.03 8.78 -8.62
N LYS A 71 -17.92 8.57 -9.33
CA LYS A 71 -17.61 7.28 -9.97
C LYS A 71 -16.42 6.59 -9.32
N THR A 72 -16.47 5.26 -9.36
CA THR A 72 -15.39 4.36 -8.93
C THR A 72 -14.70 3.76 -10.14
N LYS A 73 -13.38 3.68 -10.08
CA LYS A 73 -12.56 2.84 -10.97
C LYS A 73 -11.83 1.79 -10.15
N TYR A 74 -11.77 0.57 -10.67
CA TYR A 74 -11.05 -0.53 -10.04
C TYR A 74 -9.67 -0.68 -10.65
N SER A 75 -8.80 -1.41 -9.94
CA SER A 75 -7.41 -1.68 -10.31
C SER A 75 -7.18 -2.01 -11.78
N ALA A 76 -8.02 -2.85 -12.37
CA ALA A 76 -7.90 -3.27 -13.76
C ALA A 76 -7.97 -2.12 -14.77
N ALA A 77 -8.73 -1.05 -14.46
CA ALA A 77 -8.79 0.14 -15.31
C ALA A 77 -7.44 0.84 -15.42
N PHE A 78 -6.59 0.70 -14.40
CA PHE A 78 -5.23 1.25 -14.35
C PHE A 78 -4.15 0.20 -14.66
N GLU A 79 -4.50 -0.96 -15.25
CA GLU A 79 -3.57 -2.07 -15.49
C GLU A 79 -2.91 -2.63 -14.22
N ARG A 80 -3.65 -2.59 -13.11
CA ARG A 80 -3.24 -3.15 -11.80
C ARG A 80 -1.91 -2.58 -11.27
N PRO A 81 -1.86 -1.26 -10.97
CA PRO A 81 -0.68 -0.64 -10.36
C PRO A 81 -0.28 -1.39 -9.10
N SER A 82 1.00 -1.73 -8.98
CA SER A 82 1.50 -2.47 -7.81
C SER A 82 2.94 -2.11 -7.45
N GLY A 83 3.29 -2.33 -6.19
CA GLY A 83 4.61 -2.11 -5.63
C GLY A 83 4.99 -3.25 -4.68
N LEU A 84 6.29 -3.54 -4.59
CA LEU A 84 6.82 -4.58 -3.71
C LEU A 84 7.27 -3.97 -2.38
N ILE A 85 6.92 -4.64 -1.28
CA ILE A 85 7.42 -4.35 0.07
C ILE A 85 8.23 -5.57 0.50
N SER A 86 9.55 -5.46 0.38
CA SER A 86 10.50 -6.59 0.56
C SER A 86 11.22 -6.59 1.91
N THR A 87 11.05 -5.54 2.71
CA THR A 87 11.74 -5.37 4.00
C THR A 87 10.75 -5.09 5.12
N SER A 88 11.13 -5.45 6.34
CA SER A 88 10.35 -5.22 7.57
C SER A 88 10.06 -3.74 7.86
N THR A 89 10.78 -2.83 7.23
CA THR A 89 10.59 -1.37 7.30
C THR A 89 10.23 -0.76 5.93
N GLY A 90 9.87 -1.58 4.95
CA GLY A 90 9.61 -1.14 3.59
C GLY A 90 8.23 -0.52 3.43
N SER A 91 8.05 0.25 2.35
CA SER A 91 6.75 0.79 1.96
C SER A 91 6.60 0.83 0.43
N ALA A 92 5.35 0.82 -0.02
CA ALA A 92 4.97 1.07 -1.40
C ALA A 92 4.13 2.35 -1.45
N ILE A 93 4.56 3.31 -2.28
CA ILE A 93 3.91 4.61 -2.45
C ILE A 93 3.18 4.65 -3.79
N PHE A 94 1.90 5.00 -3.74
CA PHE A 94 1.02 5.19 -4.88
C PHE A 94 0.74 6.67 -5.05
N SER A 95 1.45 7.32 -5.96
CA SER A 95 1.22 8.73 -6.27
C SER A 95 0.08 8.86 -7.26
N LEU A 96 -1.03 9.45 -6.85
CA LEU A 96 -2.13 9.81 -7.73
C LEU A 96 -1.72 11.06 -8.52
N ARG A 97 -1.87 10.98 -9.83
CA ARG A 97 -1.51 12.06 -10.73
C ARG A 97 -2.64 12.38 -11.68
N GLU A 98 -2.75 13.64 -12.03
CA GLU A 98 -3.65 14.13 -13.05
C GLU A 98 -2.88 14.59 -14.27
N VAL A 99 -3.50 14.39 -15.42
CA VAL A 99 -2.92 14.65 -16.72
C VAL A 99 -3.83 15.59 -17.46
N THR A 100 -3.27 16.55 -18.19
CA THR A 100 -4.03 17.40 -19.11
C THR A 100 -3.78 16.95 -20.55
N PRO A 101 -4.73 16.29 -21.23
CA PRO A 101 -4.59 15.89 -22.62
C PRO A 101 -4.33 17.08 -23.57
N PRO A 102 -3.67 16.86 -24.72
CA PRO A 102 -3.21 15.57 -25.25
C PRO A 102 -1.85 15.12 -24.68
N ALA A 103 -1.20 15.94 -23.87
CA ALA A 103 0.15 15.66 -23.36
C ALA A 103 0.09 14.84 -22.06
N ALA A 104 0.19 13.51 -22.18
CA ALA A 104 0.11 12.63 -21.01
C ALA A 104 1.17 12.92 -19.94
N GLY A 105 2.41 13.18 -20.38
CA GLY A 105 3.54 13.52 -19.51
C GLY A 105 3.68 12.61 -18.28
N LEU A 106 4.21 13.21 -17.19
CA LEU A 106 4.13 12.61 -15.86
C LEU A 106 2.82 12.95 -15.15
N GLY A 107 2.20 14.08 -15.49
CA GLY A 107 1.04 14.63 -14.79
C GLY A 107 1.38 15.37 -13.49
N THR A 108 0.45 16.23 -13.04
CA THR A 108 0.47 16.94 -11.76
C THR A 108 0.24 15.95 -10.61
N LEU A 109 1.01 16.09 -9.54
CA LEU A 109 0.85 15.24 -8.35
C LEU A 109 -0.30 15.77 -7.49
N LEU A 110 -1.38 14.99 -7.37
CA LEU A 110 -2.50 15.31 -6.49
C LEU A 110 -2.28 14.82 -5.05
N GLY A 111 -1.54 13.72 -4.89
CA GLY A 111 -1.19 13.21 -3.57
C GLY A 111 -0.74 11.76 -3.59
N THR A 112 -0.69 11.15 -2.41
CA THR A 112 -0.16 9.80 -2.27
C THR A 112 -0.98 8.94 -1.32
N ALA A 113 -1.18 7.68 -1.69
CA ALA A 113 -1.58 6.62 -0.78
C ALA A 113 -0.37 5.71 -0.50
N VAL A 114 -0.23 5.22 0.73
CA VAL A 114 0.96 4.48 1.17
C VAL A 114 0.56 3.15 1.80
N VAL A 115 1.31 2.09 1.50
CA VAL A 115 1.25 0.81 2.20
C VAL A 115 2.57 0.58 2.89
N ASN A 116 2.54 0.22 4.17
CA ASN A 116 3.74 -0.09 4.94
C ASN A 116 3.84 -1.60 5.20
N SER A 117 5.03 -2.07 5.55
CA SER A 117 5.28 -3.48 5.89
C SER A 117 4.32 -4.03 6.96
N GLN A 118 3.90 -3.21 7.93
CA GLN A 118 2.99 -3.62 9.00
C GLN A 118 1.60 -4.01 8.49
N ASP A 119 1.18 -3.49 7.32
CA ASP A 119 -0.10 -3.85 6.70
C ASP A 119 -0.14 -5.34 6.29
N CYS A 120 1.05 -5.94 6.11
CA CYS A 120 1.25 -7.33 5.71
C CYS A 120 1.41 -8.28 6.91
N ASN A 121 1.49 -7.75 8.14
CA ASN A 121 1.69 -8.56 9.33
C ASN A 121 0.54 -9.57 9.54
N GLY A 122 0.94 -10.80 9.86
CA GLY A 122 0.02 -11.90 10.16
C GLY A 122 -0.68 -12.49 8.93
N LEU A 123 -0.28 -12.11 7.71
CA LEU A 123 -0.78 -12.75 6.50
C LEU A 123 0.04 -14.01 6.17
N ALA A 124 -0.66 -15.10 5.89
CA ALA A 124 -0.04 -16.27 5.28
C ALA A 124 0.29 -15.99 3.81
N VAL A 125 1.33 -16.63 3.26
CA VAL A 125 1.65 -16.56 1.83
C VAL A 125 0.41 -16.91 1.00
N GLY A 126 0.11 -16.08 -0.01
CA GLY A 126 -1.09 -16.20 -0.84
C GLY A 126 -2.33 -15.51 -0.28
N GLN A 127 -2.30 -15.02 0.96
CA GLN A 127 -3.43 -14.32 1.58
C GLN A 127 -3.45 -12.85 1.18
N THR A 128 -4.64 -12.37 0.80
CA THR A 128 -4.89 -10.95 0.53
C THR A 128 -5.59 -10.24 1.69
N ARG A 129 -5.35 -8.95 1.83
CA ARG A 129 -6.09 -8.05 2.73
C ARG A 129 -6.35 -6.72 2.03
N ILE A 130 -7.61 -6.28 2.02
CA ILE A 130 -7.97 -4.91 1.60
C ILE A 130 -7.71 -4.00 2.81
N LEU A 131 -7.03 -2.88 2.57
CA LEU A 131 -6.66 -1.93 3.60
C LEU A 131 -7.77 -0.89 3.83
N PRO A 132 -7.75 -0.17 4.96
CA PRO A 132 -8.60 0.99 5.16
C PRO A 132 -8.46 2.02 4.03
N THR A 133 -9.55 2.76 3.77
CA THR A 133 -9.56 3.84 2.78
C THR A 133 -8.56 4.93 3.17
N GLN A 134 -7.83 5.43 2.18
CA GLN A 134 -6.98 6.62 2.29
C GLN A 134 -7.59 7.75 1.46
N PHE A 135 -7.54 8.97 1.99
CA PHE A 135 -8.10 10.14 1.34
C PHE A 135 -6.98 10.98 0.73
N ILE A 136 -7.14 11.37 -0.52
CA ILE A 136 -6.28 12.32 -1.22
C ILE A 136 -7.14 13.54 -1.53
N GLU A 137 -6.85 14.65 -0.88
CA GLU A 137 -7.65 15.86 -0.94
C GLU A 137 -6.74 17.08 -1.08
N GLY A 138 -7.24 18.10 -1.75
CA GLY A 138 -6.48 19.33 -1.95
C GLY A 138 -7.29 20.35 -2.72
N ASN A 139 -6.58 21.39 -3.16
CA ASN A 139 -7.13 22.46 -3.98
C ASN A 139 -6.03 22.88 -4.93
N ASP A 140 -6.20 22.60 -6.21
CA ASP A 140 -5.28 23.01 -7.27
C ASP A 140 -6.04 23.89 -8.28
N GLU A 141 -6.67 23.30 -9.30
CA GLU A 141 -7.58 24.06 -10.18
C GLU A 141 -8.95 24.25 -9.53
N SER A 142 -9.42 23.22 -8.85
CA SER A 142 -10.59 23.26 -7.99
C SER A 142 -10.42 22.33 -6.78
N PRO A 143 -11.24 22.44 -5.73
CA PRO A 143 -11.14 21.53 -4.59
C PRO A 143 -11.41 20.09 -5.03
N TYR A 144 -10.48 19.16 -4.79
CA TYR A 144 -10.64 17.75 -5.16
C TYR A 144 -10.62 16.84 -3.95
N ALA A 145 -11.22 15.65 -4.10
CA ALA A 145 -11.21 14.61 -3.08
C ALA A 145 -11.36 13.23 -3.71
N TYR A 146 -10.41 12.33 -3.40
CA TYR A 146 -10.44 10.94 -3.83
C TYR A 146 -10.28 9.99 -2.65
N GLU A 147 -11.05 8.92 -2.69
CA GLU A 147 -10.88 7.76 -1.82
C GLU A 147 -10.09 6.69 -2.55
N VAL A 148 -8.88 6.41 -2.08
CA VAL A 148 -8.01 5.36 -2.60
C VAL A 148 -8.04 4.17 -1.64
N LYS A 149 -8.40 3.00 -2.16
CA LYS A 149 -8.27 1.72 -1.45
C LYS A 149 -7.14 0.93 -2.07
N LEU A 150 -6.29 0.40 -1.22
CA LEU A 150 -5.18 -0.48 -1.60
C LEU A 150 -5.43 -1.86 -1.01
N GLN A 151 -4.79 -2.86 -1.60
CA GLN A 151 -4.77 -4.21 -1.07
C GLN A 151 -3.34 -4.73 -1.01
N VAL A 152 -3.09 -5.66 -0.10
CA VAL A 152 -1.82 -6.38 -0.01
C VAL A 152 -2.03 -7.86 -0.28
N LEU A 153 -1.04 -8.49 -0.90
CA LEU A 153 -0.90 -9.93 -1.01
C LEU A 153 0.46 -10.32 -0.42
N ALA A 154 0.47 -11.21 0.57
CA ALA A 154 1.70 -11.85 1.02
C ALA A 154 2.22 -12.83 -0.05
N ILE A 155 3.50 -12.76 -0.40
CA ILE A 155 4.11 -13.52 -1.50
C ILE A 155 5.33 -14.33 -1.05
#